data_AF-E9HEL6-F1
#
_entry.id   AF-E9HEL6-F1
#
_cell.length_a   1.000
_cell.length_b   1.000
_cell.length_c   1.000
_cell.angle_alpha   90.00
_cell.angle_beta   90.00
_cell.angle_gamma   90.00
#
_symmetry.space_group_name_H-M   'P 1'
#
loop_
_entity.id
_entity.type
_entity.pdbx_description
1 polymer ?
#
loop_
_entity_poly.entity_id
_entity_poly.type
_entity_poly.pdbx_seq_one_letter_code
_entity_poly.pdbx_strand_id
1 'polypeptide(L)'
;MDDVPWENLQHALALLVFPSDTRVSPYKELLDASRWNASIEKFRQDYFRLYQLAPLSVLAVALQAGLSTMKTPQCYRPIDQRNVECPMCQEPLN
;
A
#
# COMPACT_ATOMS: atom_id res chain seq x y z
N MET A 1 37.03 8.17 -7.70
CA MET A 1 36.87 8.17 -6.24
C MET A 1 35.59 8.93 -6.02
N ASP A 2 34.51 8.17 -5.96
CA ASP A 2 33.15 8.64 -6.24
C ASP A 2 32.70 9.69 -5.21
N ASP A 3 31.95 10.69 -5.69
CA ASP A 3 31.44 11.78 -4.87
C ASP A 3 30.60 11.24 -3.72
N VAL A 4 31.15 11.27 -2.51
CA VAL A 4 30.42 10.86 -1.31
C VAL A 4 29.32 11.89 -1.08
N PRO A 5 28.03 11.48 -1.00
CA PRO A 5 26.93 12.40 -0.77
C PRO A 5 26.94 12.83 0.70
N TRP A 6 27.76 13.84 1.01
CA TRP A 6 28.08 14.29 2.37
C TRP A 6 26.84 14.70 3.16
N GLU A 7 25.86 15.29 2.50
CA GLU A 7 24.57 15.65 3.11
C GLU A 7 23.84 14.43 3.66
N ASN A 8 23.80 13.33 2.92
CA ASN A 8 23.13 12.10 3.37
C ASN A 8 23.87 11.46 4.55
N LEU A 9 25.21 11.53 4.53
CA LEU A 9 26.02 11.06 5.64
C LEU A 9 25.76 11.87 6.91
N GLN A 10 25.70 13.21 6.79
CA GLN A 10 25.39 14.09 7.91
C GLN A 10 24.01 13.79 8.50
N HIS A 11 23.00 13.58 7.65
CA HIS A 11 21.66 13.19 8.10
C HIS A 11 21.67 11.83 8.81
N ALA A 12 22.40 10.84 8.29
CA ALA A 12 22.52 9.52 8.90
C ALA A 12 23.23 9.59 10.27
N LEU A 13 24.29 10.39 10.39
CA LEU A 13 25.00 10.60 11.65
C LEU A 13 24.13 11.35 12.66
N ALA A 14 23.34 12.33 12.22
CA ALA A 14 22.42 13.06 13.10
C ALA A 14 21.33 12.13 13.70
N LEU A 15 20.91 11.07 13.01
CA LEU A 15 19.99 10.06 13.55
C LEU A 15 20.57 9.30 14.76
N LEU A 16 21.90 9.23 14.91
CA LEU A 16 22.54 8.62 16.08
C LEU A 16 22.55 9.56 17.30
N VAL A 17 22.44 10.87 17.05
CA VAL A 17 22.49 11.91 18.10
C VAL A 17 21.09 12.20 18.66
N PHE A 18 20.06 12.17 17.81
CA PHE A 18 18.70 12.47 18.20
C PHE A 18 17.99 11.26 18.85
N PRO A 19 17.29 11.45 19.99
CA PRO A 19 16.46 10.40 20.57
C PRO A 19 15.22 10.12 19.70
N SER A 20 14.64 8.93 19.86
CA SER A 20 13.51 8.44 19.06
C SER A 20 12.21 9.25 19.20
N ASP A 21 12.07 10.08 20.24
CA ASP A 21 10.92 10.97 20.48
C ASP A 21 11.12 12.41 19.98
N THR A 22 12.20 12.64 19.24
CA THR A 22 12.56 13.95 18.65
C THR A 22 11.40 14.54 17.84
N ARG A 23 11.13 15.83 18.06
CA ARG A 23 10.11 16.59 17.30
C ARG A 23 10.69 17.37 16.11
N VAL A 24 12.01 17.33 15.92
CA VAL A 24 12.74 18.02 14.87
C VAL A 24 12.55 17.26 13.55
N SER A 25 11.81 17.85 12.60
CA SER A 25 11.78 17.36 11.21
C SER A 25 13.11 17.74 10.52
N PRO A 26 13.73 16.85 9.70
CA PRO A 26 13.20 15.59 9.16
C PRO A 26 13.42 14.35 10.04
N TYR A 27 14.20 14.46 11.11
CA TYR A 27 14.61 13.30 11.94
C TYR A 27 13.44 12.62 12.64
N LYS A 28 12.41 13.39 13.02
CA LYS A 28 11.15 12.86 13.54
C LYS A 28 10.54 11.85 12.56
N GLU A 29 10.40 12.21 11.30
CA GLU A 29 9.81 11.35 10.26
C GLU A 29 10.71 10.13 9.98
N LEU A 30 12.03 10.32 10.07
CA LEU A 30 13.00 9.24 9.91
C LEU A 30 13.02 8.27 11.10
N LEU A 31 12.64 8.68 12.31
CA LEU A 31 12.60 7.82 13.49
C LEU A 31 11.19 7.29 13.80
N ASP A 32 10.18 7.76 13.08
CA ASP A 32 8.79 7.36 13.27
C ASP A 32 8.60 5.85 13.01
N ALA A 33 7.96 5.15 13.95
CA ALA A 33 7.67 3.73 13.84
C ALA A 33 6.76 3.39 12.64
N SER A 34 5.89 4.33 12.23
CA SER A 34 5.04 4.15 11.04
C SER A 34 5.85 4.01 9.74
N ARG A 35 7.06 4.59 9.69
CA ARG A 35 7.96 4.50 8.53
C ARG A 35 8.38 3.07 8.22
N TRP A 36 8.48 2.21 9.23
CA TRP A 36 8.82 0.81 9.04
C TRP A 36 7.77 0.09 8.19
N ASN A 37 6.49 0.31 8.47
CA ASN A 37 5.40 -0.27 7.69
C ASN A 37 5.43 0.21 6.23
N ALA A 38 5.68 1.51 6.02
CA ALA A 38 5.83 2.07 4.67
C ALA A 38 7.05 1.47 3.93
N SER A 39 8.14 1.20 4.64
CA SER A 39 9.36 0.60 4.09
C SER A 39 9.12 -0.87 3.69
N ILE A 40 8.40 -1.63 4.53
CA ILE A 40 7.98 -3.00 4.19
C ILE A 40 7.11 -2.99 2.94
N GLU A 41 6.15 -2.08 2.86
CA GLU A 41 5.24 -2.00 1.72
C GLU A 41 5.98 -1.65 0.43
N LYS A 42 6.88 -0.67 0.48
CA LYS A 42 7.76 -0.32 -0.65
C LYS A 42 8.60 -1.52 -1.08
N PHE A 43 9.21 -2.24 -0.13
CA PHE A 43 10.01 -3.42 -0.44
C PHE A 43 9.18 -4.51 -1.13
N ARG A 44 7.95 -4.78 -0.67
CA ARG A 44 7.04 -5.73 -1.33
C ARG A 44 6.70 -5.30 -2.75
N GLN A 45 6.41 -4.02 -2.97
CA GLN A 45 6.11 -3.49 -4.30
C GLN A 45 7.31 -3.64 -5.25
N ASP A 46 8.51 -3.32 -4.78
CA ASP A 46 9.73 -3.45 -5.58
C ASP A 46 10.06 -4.93 -5.86
N TYR A 47 9.86 -5.81 -4.88
CA TYR A 47 9.98 -7.26 -5.07
C TYR A 47 8.99 -7.78 -6.13
N PHE A 48 7.72 -7.37 -6.07
CA PHE A 48 6.73 -7.74 -7.08
C PHE A 48 7.10 -7.22 -8.47
N ARG A 49 7.58 -5.98 -8.58
CA ARG A 49 8.05 -5.43 -9.86
C ARG A 49 9.26 -6.18 -10.42
N LEU A 50 10.23 -6.50 -9.57
CA LEU A 50 11.45 -7.19 -9.96
C LEU A 50 11.16 -8.60 -10.52
N TYR A 51 10.20 -9.30 -9.92
CA TYR A 51 9.79 -10.65 -10.35
C TYR A 51 8.54 -10.67 -11.25
N GLN A 52 8.03 -9.52 -11.67
CA GLN A 52 6.80 -9.40 -12.47
C GLN A 52 5.59 -10.12 -11.83
N LEU A 53 5.54 -10.15 -10.50
CA LEU A 53 4.43 -10.72 -9.75
C LEU A 53 3.27 -9.73 -9.75
N ALA A 54 2.05 -10.24 -9.94
CA ALA A 54 0.86 -9.43 -9.82
C ALA A 54 0.65 -9.03 -8.34
N PRO A 55 0.29 -7.76 -8.04
CA PRO A 55 0.00 -7.32 -6.67
C PRO A 55 -1.28 -7.97 -6.12
N LEU A 56 -2.15 -8.45 -7.01
CA LEU A 56 -3.34 -9.23 -6.69
C LEU A 56 -3.10 -10.68 -7.06
N SER A 57 -3.62 -11.61 -6.24
CA SER A 57 -3.58 -13.02 -6.59
C SER A 57 -4.40 -13.28 -7.85
N VAL A 58 -3.92 -14.18 -8.71
CA VAL A 58 -4.65 -14.59 -9.93
C VAL A 58 -6.04 -15.13 -9.58
N LEU A 59 -6.16 -15.82 -8.44
CA LEU A 59 -7.45 -16.30 -7.93
C LEU A 59 -8.41 -15.16 -7.61
N ALA A 60 -7.94 -14.11 -6.92
CA ALA A 60 -8.76 -12.94 -6.61
C ALA A 60 -9.24 -12.27 -7.90
N VAL A 61 -8.36 -12.04 -8.87
CA VAL A 61 -8.72 -11.44 -10.16
C VAL A 61 -9.73 -12.32 -10.92
N ALA A 62 -9.53 -13.64 -10.95
CA ALA A 62 -10.45 -14.57 -11.60
C ALA A 62 -11.82 -14.61 -10.89
N LEU A 63 -11.83 -14.57 -9.56
CA LEU A 63 -13.04 -14.50 -8.76
C LEU A 63 -13.80 -13.20 -9.03
N GLN A 64 -13.12 -12.05 -9.00
CA GLN A 64 -13.70 -10.73 -9.31
C GLN A 64 -14.26 -10.69 -10.73
N ALA A 65 -13.52 -11.22 -11.71
CA ALA A 65 -13.97 -11.32 -13.09
C ALA A 65 -15.23 -12.20 -13.21
N GLY A 66 -15.21 -13.40 -12.62
CA GLY A 66 -16.36 -14.31 -12.62
C GLY A 66 -17.58 -13.71 -11.95
N LEU A 67 -17.40 -13.11 -10.77
CA LEU A 67 -18.41 -12.33 -10.08
C LEU A 67 -18.98 -11.24 -11.00
N SER A 68 -18.13 -10.42 -11.64
CA SER A 68 -18.58 -9.31 -12.50
C SER A 68 -19.53 -9.73 -13.63
N THR A 69 -19.41 -10.98 -14.13
CA THR A 69 -20.32 -11.53 -15.16
C THR A 69 -21.75 -11.75 -14.65
N MET A 70 -21.93 -11.92 -13.33
CA MET A 70 -23.23 -12.11 -12.69
C MET A 70 -23.94 -10.80 -12.35
N LYS A 71 -23.42 -9.65 -12.79
CA LYS A 71 -24.13 -8.37 -12.64
C LYS A 71 -25.46 -8.42 -13.37
N THR A 72 -26.53 -8.27 -12.61
CA THR A 72 -27.89 -8.13 -13.16
C THR A 72 -28.25 -6.66 -13.30
N PRO A 73 -29.30 -6.30 -14.06
CA PRO A 73 -29.79 -4.92 -14.13
C PRO A 73 -30.10 -4.28 -12.76
N GLN A 74 -30.43 -5.08 -11.75
CA GLN A 74 -30.66 -4.62 -10.38
C GLN A 74 -29.39 -4.02 -9.74
N CYS A 75 -28.20 -4.49 -10.13
CA CYS A 75 -26.92 -4.00 -9.61
C CYS A 75 -26.61 -2.55 -10.04
N TYR A 76 -27.26 -2.04 -11.08
CA TYR A 76 -27.08 -0.68 -11.59
C TYR A 76 -28.04 0.33 -10.95
N ARG A 77 -28.97 -0.13 -10.11
CA ARG A 77 -29.88 0.75 -9.38
C ARG A 77 -29.13 1.56 -8.31
N PRO A 78 -29.72 2.68 -7.85
CA PRO A 78 -29.27 3.38 -6.65
C PRO A 78 -29.09 2.42 -5.47
N ILE A 79 -28.11 2.70 -4.59
CA ILE A 79 -27.69 1.80 -3.50
C ILE A 79 -28.87 1.44 -2.57
N ASP A 80 -29.76 2.40 -2.32
CA ASP A 80 -31.01 2.28 -1.57
C ASP A 80 -32.02 1.30 -2.17
N GLN A 81 -31.84 0.92 -3.43
CA GLN A 81 -32.73 0.02 -4.18
C GLN A 81 -32.05 -1.29 -4.60
N ARG A 82 -30.80 -1.52 -4.17
CA ARG A 82 -30.08 -2.77 -4.42
C ARG A 82 -30.51 -3.82 -3.41
N ASN A 83 -30.43 -5.08 -3.82
CA ASN A 83 -30.58 -6.18 -2.88
C ASN A 83 -29.37 -6.20 -1.93
N VAL A 84 -29.64 -6.10 -0.62
CA VAL A 84 -28.62 -6.15 0.45
C VAL A 84 -27.89 -7.50 0.52
N GLU A 85 -28.55 -8.58 0.08
CA GLU A 85 -28.01 -9.93 0.00
C GLU A 85 -27.27 -10.21 -1.32
N CYS A 86 -27.03 -9.18 -2.15
CA CYS A 86 -26.35 -9.36 -3.41
C CYS A 86 -24.83 -9.50 -3.18
N PRO A 87 -24.22 -10.68 -3.39
CA PRO A 87 -22.79 -10.89 -3.16
C PRO A 87 -21.90 -10.05 -4.08
N MET A 88 -22.47 -9.51 -5.17
CA MET A 88 -21.80 -8.64 -6.14
C MET A 88 -21.66 -7.18 -5.73
N CYS A 89 -22.59 -6.71 -4.90
CA CYS A 89 -22.66 -5.30 -4.51
C CYS A 89 -21.95 -5.02 -3.19
N GLN A 90 -21.35 -6.05 -2.58
CA GLN A 90 -20.58 -5.95 -1.34
C GLN A 90 -19.13 -5.54 -1.63
N GLU A 91 -18.56 -4.75 -0.71
CA GLU A 91 -17.21 -4.19 -0.78
C GLU A 91 -16.03 -5.19 -0.71
N PRO A 92 -16.08 -6.37 -0.07
CA PRO A 92 -14.89 -7.21 0.10
C PRO A 92 -14.40 -7.88 -1.18
N LEU A 93 -15.11 -7.71 -2.30
CA LEU A 93 -14.86 -8.37 -3.58
C LEU A 93 -14.80 -7.40 -4.78
N ASN A 94 -14.83 -6.08 -4.57
CA ASN A 94 -14.57 -5.08 -5.63
C ASN A 94 -13.24 -4.37 -5.37
#